data_AF-A0A3C1YKV8-F1
#
_entry.id   AF-A0A3C1YKV8-F1
#
_cell.length_a   1.000
_cell.length_b   1.000
_cell.length_c   1.000
_cell.angle_alpha   90.00
_cell.angle_beta   90.00
_cell.angle_gamma   90.00
#
_symmetry.space_group_name_H-M   'P 1'
#
loop_
_entity.id
_entity.type
_entity.pdbx_description
1 polymer ?
#
loop_
_entity_poly.entity_id
_entity_poly.type
_entity_poly.pdbx_seq_one_letter_code
_entity_poly.pdbx_strand_id
1 'polypeptide(L)'
;NKKFYLVTECDLYTLDESGYYSKFTNGSSEIESIAKNSLELNVCGIIRAKADSDFTPIRTPFGYTKALTDYIIEHTDESAVVKAQLASPERSVINGAAFASSDIKEQLAEAKAYLSSLSTEDKSFIYQNIMATLYSSDQSSEMLLSLSDVDLAAMFDEFISSDDAATGDQILAMYDMYIPTESYEDTLTRLGVVDLNSPVSISLYTDSFEGKDGITDCITKYNAGAKPEDAITYTDYIGLLMSSVTEIINVISYILIAFVAVSLIVSSIMIGIITYISVLERTKEIGILRAIGASKHNISQVFNAETFIIGICSGLMGIGATLLILIPGNAIIHSVAKSNDVNAFLPLSSAVILVALSTLLTLIGGFIPAKKAAKKDPVAALRSE
;
A
#
# COMPACT_ATOMS: atom_id res chain seq x y z
N ASN A 1 -1.33 -27.20 34.19
CA ASN A 1 -0.70 -27.31 32.87
C ASN A 1 -1.72 -27.79 31.86
N LYS A 2 -2.11 -26.93 30.92
CA LYS A 2 -2.88 -27.37 29.75
C LYS A 2 -1.91 -28.05 28.80
N LYS A 3 -2.27 -29.22 28.28
CA LYS A 3 -1.54 -29.88 27.20
C LYS A 3 -2.16 -29.47 25.88
N PHE A 4 -1.33 -29.32 24.85
CA PHE A 4 -1.76 -28.98 23.51
C PHE A 4 -1.25 -30.06 22.57
N TYR A 5 -2.04 -30.40 21.56
CA TYR A 5 -1.70 -31.42 20.58
C TYR A 5 -1.95 -30.84 19.19
N LEU A 6 -1.09 -31.18 18.23
CA LEU A 6 -1.22 -30.76 16.84
C LEU A 6 -2.03 -31.80 16.06
N VAL A 7 -3.28 -31.49 15.75
CA VAL A 7 -4.06 -32.28 14.78
C VAL A 7 -3.97 -31.57 13.44
N THR A 8 -3.41 -32.24 12.44
CA THR A 8 -3.33 -31.69 11.08
C THR A 8 -4.62 -31.96 10.31
N GLU A 9 -4.83 -31.23 9.22
CA GLU A 9 -6.08 -31.34 8.45
C GLU A 9 -6.24 -32.74 7.83
N CYS A 10 -5.15 -33.36 7.36
CA CYS A 10 -5.17 -34.72 6.83
C CYS A 10 -5.50 -35.80 7.87
N ASP A 11 -5.19 -35.56 9.16
CA ASP A 11 -5.51 -36.51 10.25
C ASP A 11 -7.02 -36.61 10.51
N LEU A 12 -7.79 -35.63 10.03
CA LEU A 12 -9.24 -35.59 10.22
C LEU A 12 -9.99 -36.49 9.22
N TYR A 13 -9.30 -37.13 8.29
CA TYR A 13 -9.91 -37.95 7.25
C TYR A 13 -9.65 -39.43 7.51
N THR A 14 -10.71 -40.24 7.44
CA THR A 14 -10.62 -41.70 7.49
C THR A 14 -11.32 -42.32 6.30
N LEU A 15 -10.78 -43.45 5.82
CA LEU A 15 -11.42 -44.25 4.79
C LEU A 15 -12.71 -44.85 5.36
N ASP A 16 -13.82 -44.64 4.65
CA ASP A 16 -15.12 -45.19 4.99
C ASP A 16 -15.33 -46.59 4.36
N GLU A 17 -16.45 -47.25 4.67
CA GLU A 17 -16.81 -48.54 4.10
C GLU A 17 -17.12 -48.46 2.59
N SER A 18 -17.42 -47.27 2.08
CA SER A 18 -17.71 -46.97 0.67
C SER A 18 -16.45 -46.84 -0.18
N GLY A 19 -15.26 -46.78 0.43
CA GLY A 19 -13.97 -46.60 -0.24
C GLY A 19 -13.56 -45.14 -0.45
N TYR A 20 -14.24 -44.18 0.18
CA TYR A 20 -13.95 -42.74 0.12
C TYR A 20 -13.50 -42.20 1.48
N TYR A 21 -12.78 -41.09 1.48
CA TYR A 21 -12.31 -40.45 2.70
C TYR A 21 -13.38 -39.50 3.26
N SER A 22 -13.85 -39.79 4.46
CA SER A 22 -14.80 -38.93 5.19
C SER A 22 -14.08 -38.17 6.31
N LYS A 23 -14.45 -36.89 6.46
CA LYS A 23 -13.91 -36.04 7.52
C LYS A 23 -14.69 -36.25 8.82
N PHE A 24 -13.99 -36.38 9.95
CA PHE A 24 -14.64 -36.43 11.26
C PHE A 24 -15.41 -35.12 11.56
N THR A 25 -16.63 -35.27 12.08
CA THR A 25 -17.44 -34.14 12.55
C THR A 25 -16.87 -33.57 13.85
N ASN A 26 -16.86 -32.24 13.98
CA ASN A 26 -16.39 -31.54 15.18
C ASN A 26 -17.08 -32.06 16.45
N GLY A 27 -16.28 -32.36 17.49
CA GLY A 27 -16.78 -32.83 18.80
C GLY A 27 -16.97 -34.35 18.91
N SER A 28 -16.56 -35.11 17.91
CA SER A 28 -16.52 -36.58 17.95
C SER A 28 -15.45 -37.11 18.92
N SER A 29 -15.72 -38.24 19.55
CA SER A 29 -14.77 -38.95 20.44
C SER A 29 -13.47 -39.37 19.72
N GLU A 30 -13.56 -39.47 18.41
CA GLU A 30 -12.54 -39.83 17.45
C GLU A 30 -11.47 -38.75 17.36
N ILE A 31 -11.86 -37.47 17.34
CA ILE A 31 -10.93 -36.33 17.35
C ILE A 31 -10.13 -36.30 18.66
N GLU A 32 -10.74 -36.62 19.80
CA GLU A 32 -10.01 -36.71 21.07
C GLU A 32 -9.00 -37.87 21.10
N SER A 33 -9.32 -38.98 20.42
CA SER A 33 -8.43 -40.13 20.28
C SER A 33 -7.23 -39.80 19.38
N ILE A 34 -7.49 -39.14 18.24
CA ILE A 34 -6.46 -38.67 17.31
C ILE A 34 -5.53 -37.70 18.03
N ALA A 35 -6.08 -36.67 18.69
CA ALA A 35 -5.30 -35.68 19.41
C ALA A 35 -4.35 -36.28 20.46
N LYS A 36 -4.76 -37.36 21.16
CA LYS A 36 -3.90 -38.03 22.16
C LYS A 36 -2.72 -38.78 21.54
N ASN A 37 -2.84 -39.20 20.27
CA ASN A 37 -1.79 -39.87 19.53
C ASN A 37 -0.97 -38.91 18.66
N SER A 38 -1.42 -37.66 18.52
CA SER A 38 -0.73 -36.60 17.79
C SER A 38 0.45 -35.98 18.56
N LEU A 39 1.25 -35.19 17.85
CA LEU A 39 2.41 -34.48 18.40
C LEU A 39 1.99 -33.54 19.56
N GLU A 40 2.54 -33.76 20.76
CA GLU A 40 2.35 -32.88 21.92
C GLU A 40 3.15 -31.57 21.74
N LEU A 41 2.46 -30.43 21.78
CA LEU A 41 3.03 -29.09 21.64
C LEU A 41 3.35 -28.48 23.00
N ASN A 42 4.54 -27.88 23.10
CA ASN A 42 5.00 -27.15 24.28
C ASN A 42 4.97 -25.64 24.06
N VAL A 43 4.38 -24.90 25.00
CA VAL A 43 4.39 -23.42 24.98
C VAL A 43 5.69 -22.92 25.59
N CYS A 44 6.62 -22.47 24.74
CA CYS A 44 7.94 -21.99 25.17
C CYS A 44 7.93 -20.56 25.73
N GLY A 45 6.92 -19.75 25.39
CA GLY A 45 6.83 -18.37 25.84
C GLY A 45 5.51 -17.70 25.45
N ILE A 46 5.17 -16.63 26.14
CA ILE A 46 4.00 -15.79 25.84
C ILE A 46 4.52 -14.37 25.64
N ILE A 47 4.33 -13.84 24.44
CA ILE A 47 4.64 -12.44 24.14
C ILE A 47 3.46 -11.60 24.60
N ARG A 48 3.74 -10.57 25.41
CA ARG A 48 2.74 -9.62 25.88
C ARG A 48 3.24 -8.20 25.64
N ALA A 49 2.35 -7.34 25.15
CA ALA A 49 2.64 -5.91 25.07
C ALA A 49 2.98 -5.36 26.47
N LYS A 50 3.92 -4.41 26.53
CA LYS A 50 4.23 -3.71 27.78
C LYS A 50 3.05 -2.82 28.17
N ALA A 51 2.79 -2.68 29.47
CA ALA A 51 1.64 -1.95 29.98
C ALA A 51 1.58 -0.48 29.50
N ASP A 52 2.74 0.15 29.25
CA ASP A 52 2.86 1.54 28.84
C ASP A 52 3.08 1.71 27.32
N SER A 53 2.75 0.70 26.50
CA SER A 53 2.89 0.83 25.03
C SER A 53 1.65 1.47 24.41
N ASP A 54 1.81 2.60 23.72
CA ASP A 54 0.72 3.27 23.00
C ASP A 54 0.29 2.51 21.73
N PHE A 55 1.10 1.58 21.23
CA PHE A 55 0.80 0.80 20.04
C PHE A 55 1.58 -0.53 20.01
N THR A 56 0.88 -1.67 20.00
CA THR A 56 1.51 -2.98 19.75
C THR A 56 0.58 -3.87 18.91
N PRO A 57 0.70 -3.89 17.58
CA PRO A 57 -0.06 -4.83 16.77
C PRO A 57 0.65 -6.19 16.80
N ILE A 58 0.38 -7.01 17.82
CA ILE A 58 0.69 -8.45 17.75
C ILE A 58 -0.33 -9.05 16.78
N ARG A 59 0.04 -9.13 15.50
CA ARG A 59 -0.85 -9.61 14.43
C ARG A 59 -0.92 -11.13 14.34
N THR A 60 0.14 -11.82 14.76
CA THR A 60 0.23 -13.28 14.72
C THR A 60 -0.07 -13.84 16.10
N PRO A 61 -1.24 -14.48 16.31
CA PRO A 61 -1.62 -15.00 17.63
C PRO A 61 -0.74 -16.16 18.10
N PHE A 62 -0.09 -16.87 17.17
CA PHE A 62 0.79 -18.01 17.45
C PHE A 62 2.10 -17.86 16.68
N GLY A 63 3.22 -18.07 17.38
CA GLY A 63 4.53 -18.24 16.76
C GLY A 63 4.95 -19.70 16.87
N TYR A 64 5.47 -20.25 15.77
CA TYR A 64 5.95 -21.62 15.69
C TYR A 64 7.32 -21.66 15.00
N THR A 65 8.05 -22.75 15.23
CA THR A 65 9.39 -22.93 14.64
C THR A 65 9.27 -23.41 13.20
N LYS A 66 10.30 -23.12 12.39
CA LYS A 66 10.42 -23.71 11.04
C LYS A 66 10.33 -25.24 11.09
N ALA A 67 10.91 -25.88 12.11
CA ALA A 67 10.85 -27.32 12.28
C ALA A 67 9.41 -27.85 12.44
N LEU A 68 8.51 -27.10 13.10
CA LEU A 68 7.10 -27.49 13.19
C LEU A 68 6.40 -27.34 11.83
N THR A 69 6.73 -26.29 11.08
CA THR A 69 6.23 -26.09 9.71
C THR A 69 6.68 -27.22 8.79
N ASP A 70 7.98 -27.56 8.80
CA ASP A 70 8.55 -28.65 8.00
C ASP A 70 7.86 -29.99 8.36
N TYR A 71 7.67 -30.27 9.65
CA TYR A 71 6.97 -31.47 10.13
C TYR A 71 5.52 -31.54 9.63
N ILE A 72 4.76 -30.43 9.70
CA ILE A 72 3.36 -30.42 9.24
C ILE A 72 3.28 -30.75 7.75
N ILE A 73 4.18 -30.17 6.94
CA ILE A 73 4.21 -30.40 5.49
C ILE A 73 4.55 -31.88 5.21
N GLU A 74 5.64 -32.38 5.78
CA GLU A 74 6.07 -33.78 5.58
C GLU A 74 5.00 -34.78 6.04
N HIS A 75 4.43 -34.58 7.23
CA HIS A 75 3.36 -35.43 7.77
C HIS A 75 2.12 -35.42 6.87
N THR A 76 1.77 -34.26 6.31
CA THR A 76 0.61 -34.12 5.41
C THR A 76 0.87 -34.84 4.09
N ASP A 77 2.03 -34.62 3.46
CA ASP A 77 2.43 -35.28 2.22
C ASP A 77 2.52 -36.80 2.36
N GLU A 78 2.91 -37.28 3.54
CA GLU A 78 2.99 -38.70 3.83
C GLU A 78 1.66 -39.37 4.19
N SER A 79 0.61 -38.58 4.43
CA SER A 79 -0.69 -39.09 4.86
C SER A 79 -1.36 -39.97 3.80
N ALA A 80 -2.15 -40.95 4.27
CA ALA A 80 -2.82 -41.89 3.37
C ALA A 80 -3.83 -41.19 2.43
N VAL A 81 -4.56 -40.20 2.95
CA VAL A 81 -5.55 -39.44 2.17
C VAL A 81 -4.89 -38.61 1.08
N VAL A 82 -3.76 -37.95 1.36
CA VAL A 82 -3.02 -37.18 0.36
C VAL A 82 -2.40 -38.10 -0.69
N LYS A 83 -1.75 -39.19 -0.28
CA LYS A 83 -1.20 -40.18 -1.24
C LYS A 83 -2.29 -40.78 -2.14
N ALA A 84 -3.48 -41.03 -1.59
CA ALA A 84 -4.62 -41.49 -2.38
C ALA A 84 -5.08 -40.42 -3.38
N GLN A 85 -5.16 -39.15 -2.97
CA GLN A 85 -5.55 -38.05 -3.86
C GLN A 85 -4.51 -37.82 -4.96
N LEU A 86 -3.21 -37.86 -4.65
CA LEU A 86 -2.13 -37.73 -5.64
C LEU A 86 -2.15 -38.87 -6.68
N ALA A 87 -2.62 -40.06 -6.29
CA ALA A 87 -2.80 -41.19 -7.20
C ALA A 87 -4.09 -41.10 -8.05
N SER A 88 -5.00 -40.19 -7.72
CA SER A 88 -6.30 -39.98 -8.38
C SER A 88 -6.43 -38.53 -8.89
N PRO A 89 -5.69 -38.14 -9.94
CA PRO A 89 -5.67 -36.75 -10.42
C PRO A 89 -6.97 -36.31 -11.11
N GLU A 90 -7.83 -37.25 -11.49
CA GLU A 90 -9.07 -36.97 -12.22
C GLU A 90 -10.31 -36.97 -11.32
N ARG A 91 -10.19 -37.45 -10.07
CA ARG A 91 -11.33 -37.60 -9.14
C ARG A 91 -10.95 -37.31 -7.70
N SER A 92 -11.90 -36.72 -6.97
CA SER A 92 -11.77 -36.49 -5.54
C SER A 92 -11.89 -37.79 -4.76
N VAL A 93 -10.94 -38.05 -3.87
CA VAL A 93 -11.00 -39.22 -2.97
C VAL A 93 -11.95 -39.01 -1.79
N ILE A 94 -12.52 -37.81 -1.64
CA ILE A 94 -13.43 -37.45 -0.54
C ILE A 94 -14.88 -37.79 -0.88
N ASN A 95 -15.31 -37.46 -2.10
CA ASN A 95 -16.70 -37.67 -2.54
C ASN A 95 -16.83 -38.51 -3.84
N GLY A 96 -15.72 -38.89 -4.47
CA GLY A 96 -15.69 -39.68 -5.71
C GLY A 96 -16.06 -38.92 -6.98
N ALA A 97 -16.36 -37.62 -6.88
CA ALA A 97 -16.68 -36.78 -8.02
C ALA A 97 -15.45 -36.60 -8.91
N ALA A 98 -15.66 -36.56 -10.24
CA ALA A 98 -14.59 -36.15 -11.14
C ALA A 98 -14.33 -34.66 -11.00
N PHE A 99 -13.06 -34.28 -11.14
CA PHE A 99 -12.71 -32.87 -11.22
C PHE A 99 -13.14 -32.34 -12.58
N ALA A 100 -13.73 -31.15 -12.59
CA ALA A 100 -14.21 -30.51 -13.81
C ALA A 100 -13.05 -30.41 -14.83
N SER A 101 -13.24 -30.92 -16.04
CA SER A 101 -12.25 -30.72 -17.09
C SER A 101 -12.14 -29.23 -17.44
N SER A 102 -11.01 -28.77 -17.94
CA SER A 102 -10.88 -27.37 -18.38
C SER A 102 -11.71 -27.04 -19.64
N ASP A 103 -12.36 -28.03 -20.26
CA ASP A 103 -13.19 -27.86 -21.46
C ASP A 103 -14.68 -27.80 -21.09
N ILE A 104 -15.28 -26.62 -21.26
CA ILE A 104 -16.69 -26.33 -20.99
C ILE A 104 -17.63 -27.34 -21.68
N LYS A 105 -17.27 -27.87 -22.87
CA LYS A 105 -18.10 -28.84 -23.58
C LYS A 105 -18.12 -30.20 -22.90
N GLU A 106 -16.99 -30.61 -22.34
CA GLU A 106 -16.85 -31.86 -21.63
C GLU A 106 -17.48 -31.76 -20.23
N GLN A 107 -17.32 -30.63 -19.54
CA GLN A 107 -18.07 -30.30 -18.32
C GLN A 107 -19.59 -30.36 -18.55
N LEU A 108 -20.08 -29.77 -19.64
CA LEU A 108 -21.50 -29.82 -20.00
C LEU A 108 -21.98 -31.25 -20.27
N ALA A 109 -21.16 -32.06 -20.95
CA ALA A 109 -21.48 -33.45 -21.23
C ALA A 109 -21.53 -34.31 -19.95
N GLU A 110 -20.58 -34.10 -19.03
CA GLU A 110 -20.55 -34.76 -17.73
C GLU A 110 -21.72 -34.32 -16.83
N ALA A 111 -21.99 -33.01 -16.76
CA ALA A 111 -23.12 -32.46 -16.06
C ALA A 111 -24.44 -33.07 -16.54
N LYS A 112 -24.65 -33.15 -17.87
CA LYS A 112 -25.81 -33.82 -18.47
C LYS A 112 -25.87 -35.30 -18.06
N ALA A 113 -24.76 -36.04 -18.16
CA ALA A 113 -24.71 -37.45 -17.80
C ALA A 113 -25.04 -37.71 -16.32
N TYR A 114 -24.50 -36.88 -15.41
CA TYR A 114 -24.79 -36.95 -13.98
C TYR A 114 -26.26 -36.63 -13.69
N LEU A 115 -26.77 -35.50 -14.18
CA LEU A 115 -28.16 -35.09 -13.96
C LEU A 115 -29.16 -36.10 -14.54
N SER A 116 -28.84 -36.75 -15.66
CA SER A 116 -29.63 -37.85 -16.23
C SER A 116 -29.62 -39.12 -15.36
N SER A 117 -28.59 -39.34 -14.54
CA SER A 117 -28.46 -40.53 -13.69
C SER A 117 -29.21 -40.44 -12.35
N LEU A 118 -29.71 -39.25 -12.00
CA LEU A 118 -30.42 -38.99 -10.75
C LEU A 118 -31.76 -39.75 -10.67
N SER A 119 -32.26 -39.94 -9.44
CA SER A 119 -33.56 -40.58 -9.22
C SER A 119 -34.71 -39.70 -9.73
N THR A 120 -35.88 -40.30 -10.00
CA THR A 120 -37.08 -39.55 -10.44
C THR A 120 -37.47 -38.46 -9.43
N GLU A 121 -37.30 -38.74 -8.14
CA GLU A 121 -37.60 -37.81 -7.04
C GLU A 121 -36.60 -36.62 -7.03
N ASP A 122 -35.31 -36.90 -7.20
CA ASP A 122 -34.28 -35.85 -7.27
C ASP A 122 -34.47 -34.97 -8.51
N LYS A 123 -34.78 -35.58 -9.66
CA LYS A 123 -35.04 -34.87 -10.92
C LYS A 123 -36.27 -33.97 -10.81
N SER A 124 -37.38 -34.46 -10.24
CA SER A 124 -38.59 -33.65 -10.09
C SER A 124 -38.35 -32.48 -9.14
N PHE A 125 -37.66 -32.72 -8.03
CA PHE A 125 -37.31 -31.69 -7.05
C PHE A 125 -36.42 -30.59 -7.65
N ILE A 126 -35.37 -30.97 -8.37
CA ILE A 126 -34.47 -30.03 -9.03
C ILE A 126 -35.25 -29.20 -10.07
N TYR A 127 -36.05 -29.85 -10.93
CA TYR A 127 -36.81 -29.16 -11.97
C TYR A 127 -37.84 -28.18 -11.42
N GLN A 128 -38.57 -28.54 -10.35
CA GLN A 128 -39.49 -27.64 -9.67
C GLN A 128 -38.79 -26.39 -9.14
N ASN A 129 -37.63 -26.55 -8.49
CA ASN A 129 -36.86 -25.41 -7.97
C ASN A 129 -36.35 -24.49 -9.09
N ILE A 130 -35.92 -25.04 -10.22
CA ILE A 130 -35.47 -24.23 -11.38
C ILE A 130 -36.63 -23.43 -11.94
N MET A 131 -37.75 -24.09 -12.23
CA MET A 131 -38.88 -23.43 -12.86
C MET A 131 -39.51 -22.40 -11.91
N ALA A 132 -39.54 -22.65 -10.61
CA ALA A 132 -39.97 -21.68 -9.61
C ALA A 132 -39.06 -20.44 -9.58
N THR A 133 -37.76 -20.61 -9.83
CA THR A 133 -36.79 -19.51 -9.86
C THR A 133 -36.85 -18.73 -11.19
N LEU A 134 -37.06 -19.41 -12.32
CA LEU A 134 -37.15 -18.80 -13.65
C LEU A 134 -38.50 -18.11 -13.90
N TYR A 135 -39.57 -18.67 -13.35
CA TYR A 135 -40.94 -18.21 -13.57
C TYR A 135 -41.55 -17.70 -12.27
N SER A 136 -41.05 -16.56 -11.79
CA SER A 136 -41.50 -15.86 -10.58
C SER A 136 -42.94 -15.29 -10.65
N SER A 137 -43.75 -15.70 -11.63
CA SER A 137 -45.15 -15.33 -11.79
C SER A 137 -46.09 -16.43 -11.27
N ASP A 138 -47.08 -16.06 -10.47
CA ASP A 138 -48.00 -16.98 -9.75
C ASP A 138 -48.63 -18.07 -10.66
N GLN A 139 -48.97 -17.76 -11.91
CA GLN A 139 -49.69 -18.71 -12.80
C GLN A 139 -48.86 -19.89 -13.32
N SER A 140 -47.57 -19.68 -13.58
CA SER A 140 -46.67 -20.73 -14.09
C SER A 140 -46.23 -21.69 -12.98
N SER A 141 -46.18 -21.20 -11.74
CA SER A 141 -45.82 -21.98 -10.55
C SER A 141 -46.93 -22.96 -10.14
N GLU A 142 -48.20 -22.56 -10.22
CA GLU A 142 -49.35 -23.44 -9.91
C GLU A 142 -49.47 -24.62 -10.90
N MET A 143 -49.18 -24.39 -12.19
CA MET A 143 -49.20 -25.45 -13.20
C MET A 143 -48.13 -26.51 -12.92
N LEU A 144 -46.92 -26.09 -12.54
CA LEU A 144 -45.81 -26.99 -12.20
C LEU A 144 -46.07 -27.85 -10.96
N LEU A 145 -46.74 -27.28 -9.94
CA LEU A 145 -47.13 -28.01 -8.73
C LEU A 145 -48.28 -29.00 -8.96
N SER A 146 -48.96 -28.92 -10.11
CA SER A 146 -50.06 -29.82 -10.48
C SER A 146 -49.64 -31.05 -11.30
N LEU A 147 -48.37 -31.10 -11.73
CA LEU A 147 -47.81 -32.21 -12.50
C LEU A 147 -47.29 -33.33 -11.60
N SER A 148 -47.26 -34.56 -12.11
CA SER A 148 -46.71 -35.69 -11.36
C SER A 148 -45.17 -35.66 -11.37
N ASP A 149 -44.52 -36.26 -10.37
CA ASP A 149 -43.05 -36.36 -10.31
C ASP A 149 -42.46 -37.03 -11.55
N VAL A 150 -43.18 -37.99 -12.14
CA VAL A 150 -42.77 -38.68 -13.37
C VAL A 150 -42.79 -37.74 -14.57
N ASP A 151 -43.82 -36.91 -14.70
CA ASP A 151 -43.92 -35.93 -15.79
C ASP A 151 -42.87 -34.83 -15.64
N LEU A 152 -42.63 -34.37 -14.41
CA LEU A 152 -41.61 -33.37 -14.12
C LEU A 152 -40.20 -33.87 -14.37
N ALA A 153 -39.89 -35.12 -13.99
CA ALA A 153 -38.62 -35.74 -14.29
C ALA A 153 -38.41 -35.93 -15.81
N ALA A 154 -39.47 -36.24 -16.58
CA ALA A 154 -39.39 -36.33 -18.03
C ALA A 154 -39.14 -34.96 -18.68
N MET A 155 -39.79 -33.90 -18.18
CA MET A 155 -39.55 -32.53 -18.63
C MET A 155 -38.14 -32.05 -18.26
N PHE A 156 -37.62 -32.47 -17.11
CA PHE A 156 -36.23 -32.24 -16.73
C PHE A 156 -35.24 -32.89 -17.69
N ASP A 157 -35.49 -34.16 -18.05
CA ASP A 157 -34.66 -34.90 -19.01
C ASP A 157 -34.69 -34.23 -20.40
N GLU A 158 -35.82 -33.67 -20.82
CA GLU A 158 -35.92 -32.87 -22.04
C GLU A 158 -35.15 -31.54 -21.94
N PHE A 159 -35.25 -30.85 -20.80
CA PHE A 159 -34.54 -29.59 -20.53
C PHE A 159 -33.02 -29.77 -20.61
N ILE A 160 -32.45 -30.78 -19.94
CA ILE A 160 -31.01 -31.06 -19.97
C ILE A 160 -30.52 -31.60 -21.31
N SER A 161 -31.41 -32.15 -22.15
CA SER A 161 -31.07 -32.66 -23.48
C SER A 161 -31.02 -31.58 -24.56
N SER A 162 -31.46 -30.35 -24.27
CA SER A 162 -31.40 -29.25 -25.23
C SER A 162 -29.96 -28.76 -25.48
N ASP A 163 -29.67 -28.39 -26.72
CA ASP A 163 -28.36 -27.87 -27.17
C ASP A 163 -28.32 -26.33 -27.24
N ASP A 164 -29.30 -25.67 -26.63
CA ASP A 164 -29.33 -24.20 -26.57
C ASP A 164 -28.27 -23.67 -25.59
N ALA A 165 -27.58 -22.59 -25.99
CA ALA A 165 -26.49 -22.02 -25.20
C ALA A 165 -26.96 -21.45 -23.85
N ALA A 166 -28.17 -20.86 -23.80
CA ALA A 166 -28.71 -20.34 -22.53
C ALA A 166 -29.10 -21.46 -21.57
N THR A 167 -29.56 -22.60 -22.11
CA THR A 167 -29.79 -23.81 -21.31
C THR A 167 -28.47 -24.45 -20.87
N GLY A 168 -27.42 -24.41 -21.71
CA GLY A 168 -26.09 -24.90 -21.34
C GLY A 168 -25.46 -24.15 -20.17
N ASP A 169 -25.51 -22.83 -20.17
CA ASP A 169 -25.04 -21.99 -19.06
C ASP A 169 -25.82 -22.28 -17.76
N GLN A 170 -27.13 -22.52 -17.87
CA GLN A 170 -27.98 -22.89 -16.73
C GLN A 170 -27.65 -24.28 -16.19
N ILE A 171 -27.40 -25.26 -17.06
CA ILE A 171 -26.97 -26.61 -16.68
C ILE A 171 -25.62 -26.56 -15.95
N LEU A 172 -24.66 -25.77 -16.43
CA LEU A 172 -23.37 -25.59 -15.74
C LEU A 172 -23.55 -24.92 -14.37
N ALA A 173 -24.33 -23.83 -14.30
CA ALA A 173 -24.60 -23.15 -13.03
C ALA A 173 -25.30 -24.07 -12.02
N MET A 174 -26.14 -25.00 -12.48
CA MET A 174 -26.76 -26.01 -11.64
C MET A 174 -25.77 -27.10 -11.22
N TYR A 175 -24.95 -27.57 -12.15
CA TYR A 175 -23.89 -28.52 -11.87
C TYR A 175 -22.98 -27.97 -10.77
N ASP A 176 -22.51 -26.73 -10.88
CA ASP A 176 -21.68 -26.05 -9.88
C ASP A 176 -22.40 -25.81 -8.53
N MET A 177 -23.73 -25.64 -8.54
CA MET A 177 -24.53 -25.42 -7.33
C MET A 177 -24.75 -26.69 -6.50
N TYR A 178 -24.91 -27.84 -7.16
CA TYR A 178 -25.18 -29.14 -6.51
C TYR A 178 -23.94 -30.02 -6.39
N ILE A 179 -22.97 -29.87 -7.29
CA ILE A 179 -21.62 -30.40 -7.21
C ILE A 179 -20.69 -29.20 -7.29
N PRO A 180 -20.21 -28.65 -6.16
CA PRO A 180 -19.10 -27.72 -6.21
C PRO A 180 -17.99 -28.39 -7.00
N THR A 181 -17.65 -27.83 -8.16
CA THR A 181 -16.53 -28.25 -9.00
C THR A 181 -15.24 -27.88 -8.26
N GLU A 182 -14.99 -28.62 -7.19
CA GLU A 182 -13.74 -28.56 -6.46
C GLU A 182 -12.64 -28.94 -7.45
N SER A 183 -11.62 -28.10 -7.61
CA SER A 183 -10.49 -28.48 -8.43
C SER A 183 -9.60 -29.47 -7.69
N TYR A 184 -8.75 -30.17 -8.43
CA TYR A 184 -7.71 -31.02 -7.84
C TYR A 184 -6.86 -30.26 -6.80
N GLU A 185 -6.49 -29.01 -7.13
CA GLU A 185 -5.71 -28.14 -6.24
C GLU A 185 -6.49 -27.70 -5.00
N ASP A 186 -7.81 -27.46 -5.13
CA ASP A 186 -8.67 -27.15 -3.99
C ASP A 186 -8.76 -28.35 -3.03
N THR A 187 -8.84 -29.57 -3.56
CA THR A 187 -8.82 -30.77 -2.73
C THR A 187 -7.49 -30.96 -2.02
N LEU A 188 -6.36 -30.80 -2.71
CA LEU A 188 -5.04 -30.86 -2.07
C LEU A 188 -4.90 -29.79 -0.98
N THR A 189 -5.31 -28.56 -1.26
CA THR A 189 -5.31 -27.45 -0.28
C THR A 189 -6.19 -27.78 0.92
N ARG A 190 -7.38 -28.36 0.69
CA ARG A 190 -8.29 -28.78 1.75
C ARG A 190 -7.75 -29.93 2.59
N LEU A 191 -6.90 -30.79 2.03
CA LEU A 191 -6.19 -31.82 2.79
C LEU A 191 -4.97 -31.27 3.55
N GLY A 192 -4.64 -29.99 3.37
CA GLY A 192 -3.53 -29.30 4.03
C GLY A 192 -2.21 -29.35 3.26
N VAL A 193 -2.22 -29.80 2.00
CA VAL A 193 -1.02 -29.83 1.14
C VAL A 193 -0.61 -28.39 0.81
N VAL A 194 0.70 -28.14 0.83
CA VAL A 194 1.28 -26.82 0.58
C VAL A 194 2.29 -26.91 -0.56
N ASP A 195 2.09 -26.13 -1.63
CA ASP A 195 3.10 -25.94 -2.66
C ASP A 195 4.05 -24.79 -2.29
N LEU A 196 5.32 -25.14 -2.04
CA LEU A 196 6.37 -24.17 -1.75
C LEU A 196 6.73 -23.29 -2.96
N ASN A 197 6.36 -23.69 -4.17
CA ASN A 197 6.63 -22.94 -5.39
C ASN A 197 5.56 -21.90 -5.72
N SER A 198 4.40 -21.92 -5.03
CA SER A 198 3.27 -21.02 -5.27
C SER A 198 2.79 -20.34 -3.98
N PRO A 199 3.55 -19.39 -3.41
CA PRO A 199 3.18 -18.71 -2.17
C PRO A 199 2.03 -17.71 -2.39
N VAL A 200 1.06 -17.69 -1.46
CA VAL A 200 -0.05 -16.72 -1.47
C VAL A 200 0.43 -15.29 -1.22
N SER A 201 1.42 -15.11 -0.34
CA SER A 201 2.03 -13.82 -0.06
C SER A 201 3.43 -13.98 0.52
N ILE A 202 4.28 -12.97 0.31
CA ILE A 202 5.63 -12.91 0.88
C ILE A 202 5.73 -11.65 1.73
N SER A 203 6.12 -11.81 3.00
CA SER A 203 6.41 -10.69 3.89
C SER A 203 7.92 -10.44 3.91
N LEU A 204 8.33 -9.26 3.43
CA LEU A 204 9.73 -8.84 3.42
C LEU A 204 9.98 -7.82 4.52
N TYR A 205 11.06 -8.00 5.25
CA TYR A 205 11.49 -7.10 6.33
C TYR A 205 12.90 -6.61 6.02
N THR A 206 13.11 -5.30 6.09
CA THR A 206 14.42 -4.67 5.93
C THR A 206 14.84 -3.98 7.22
N ASP A 207 16.15 -3.92 7.45
CA ASP A 207 16.76 -3.24 8.58
C ASP A 207 17.00 -1.74 8.34
N SER A 208 16.86 -1.29 7.08
CA SER A 208 17.17 0.05 6.61
C SER A 208 16.14 0.56 5.58
N PHE A 209 16.06 1.88 5.44
CA PHE A 209 15.23 2.54 4.43
C PHE A 209 15.79 2.30 3.03
N GLU A 210 17.11 2.31 2.88
CA GLU A 210 17.80 2.01 1.62
C GLU A 210 17.50 0.59 1.14
N GLY A 211 17.45 -0.38 2.07
CA GLY A 211 17.02 -1.75 1.75
C GLY A 211 15.57 -1.80 1.27
N LYS A 212 14.67 -1.06 1.93
CA LYS A 212 13.25 -0.97 1.57
C LYS A 212 13.06 -0.38 0.16
N ASP A 213 13.78 0.71 -0.12
CA ASP A 213 13.73 1.39 -1.41
C ASP A 213 14.33 0.50 -2.52
N GLY A 214 15.42 -0.24 -2.23
CA GLY A 214 15.98 -1.21 -3.17
C GLY A 214 15.02 -2.34 -3.54
N ILE A 215 14.22 -2.85 -2.59
CA ILE A 215 13.16 -3.84 -2.88
C ILE A 215 12.08 -3.20 -3.75
N THR A 216 11.66 -1.99 -3.41
CA THR A 216 10.64 -1.24 -4.15
C THR A 216 11.07 -1.03 -5.61
N ASP A 217 12.30 -0.59 -5.83
CA ASP A 217 12.89 -0.42 -7.15
C ASP A 217 12.97 -1.73 -7.94
N CYS A 218 13.29 -2.83 -7.27
CA CYS A 218 13.31 -4.16 -7.88
C CYS A 218 11.91 -4.57 -8.37
N ILE A 219 10.88 -4.39 -7.53
CA ILE A 219 9.49 -4.67 -7.88
C ILE A 219 9.04 -3.78 -9.05
N THR A 220 9.30 -2.48 -8.98
CA THR A 220 8.96 -1.54 -10.05
C THR A 220 9.64 -1.91 -11.36
N LYS A 221 10.91 -2.32 -11.32
CA LYS A 221 11.66 -2.76 -12.51
C LYS A 221 11.10 -4.06 -13.10
N TYR A 222 10.71 -5.02 -12.27
CA TYR A 222 10.06 -6.25 -12.72
C TYR A 222 8.69 -5.93 -13.35
N ASN A 223 7.85 -5.16 -12.65
CA ASN A 223 6.51 -4.80 -13.11
C ASN A 223 6.52 -3.98 -14.41
N ALA A 224 7.60 -3.23 -14.70
CA ALA A 224 7.74 -2.50 -15.95
C ALA A 224 7.78 -3.41 -17.20
N GLY A 225 8.19 -4.68 -17.05
CA GLY A 225 8.24 -5.67 -18.13
C GLY A 225 7.22 -6.80 -17.98
N ALA A 226 6.51 -6.89 -16.87
CA ALA A 226 5.53 -7.93 -16.59
C ALA A 226 4.18 -7.62 -17.26
N LYS A 227 3.42 -8.68 -17.57
CA LYS A 227 2.01 -8.53 -17.93
C LYS A 227 1.19 -8.10 -16.69
N PRO A 228 0.01 -7.50 -16.85
CA PRO A 228 -0.84 -7.12 -15.72
C PRO A 228 -1.21 -8.28 -14.80
N GLU A 229 -1.38 -9.49 -15.36
CA GLU A 229 -1.68 -10.73 -14.62
C GLU A 229 -0.50 -11.21 -13.75
N ASP A 230 0.74 -10.90 -14.15
CA ASP A 230 1.97 -11.31 -13.46
C ASP A 230 2.56 -10.19 -12.59
N ALA A 231 1.89 -9.05 -12.52
CA ALA A 231 2.40 -7.87 -11.83
C ALA A 231 2.37 -8.05 -10.31
N ILE A 232 3.52 -7.82 -9.67
CA ILE A 232 3.64 -7.92 -8.22
C ILE A 232 2.92 -6.73 -7.59
N THR A 233 1.89 -7.03 -6.80
CA THR A 233 1.21 -6.05 -5.97
C THR A 233 1.79 -6.09 -4.56
N TYR A 234 2.13 -4.95 -3.99
CA TYR A 234 2.73 -4.88 -2.66
C TYR A 234 2.16 -3.72 -1.83
N THR A 235 2.31 -3.81 -0.51
CA THR A 235 1.93 -2.75 0.44
C THR A 235 3.15 -2.36 1.27
N ASP A 236 3.60 -1.11 1.14
CA ASP A 236 4.65 -0.55 1.97
C ASP A 236 4.07 0.08 3.24
N TYR A 237 4.04 -0.69 4.33
CA TYR A 237 3.50 -0.23 5.60
C TYR A 237 4.30 0.93 6.21
N ILE A 238 5.63 0.95 6.08
CA ILE A 238 6.46 2.02 6.64
C ILE A 238 6.30 3.29 5.82
N GLY A 239 6.27 3.17 4.49
CA GLY A 239 5.98 4.28 3.59
C GLY A 239 4.61 4.90 3.85
N LEU A 240 3.57 4.08 4.06
CA LEU A 240 2.22 4.57 4.40
C LEU A 240 2.21 5.36 5.72
N LEU A 241 2.86 4.83 6.76
CA LEU A 241 2.95 5.53 8.05
C LEU A 241 3.75 6.85 7.95
N MET A 242 4.87 6.82 7.23
CA MET A 242 5.73 7.99 7.04
C MET A 242 5.14 9.01 6.08
N SER A 243 4.24 8.62 5.17
CA SER A 243 3.60 9.52 4.21
C SER A 243 2.82 10.62 4.93
N SER A 244 1.99 10.25 5.92
CA SER A 244 1.21 11.23 6.69
C SER A 244 2.11 12.17 7.50
N VAL A 245 3.20 11.65 8.08
CA VAL A 245 4.18 12.46 8.82
C VAL A 245 4.87 13.45 7.88
N THR A 246 5.32 12.98 6.72
CA THR A 246 5.99 13.78 5.69
C THR A 246 5.07 14.88 5.17
N GLU A 247 3.79 14.58 4.95
CA GLU A 247 2.79 15.55 4.52
C GLU A 247 2.59 16.66 5.56
N ILE A 248 2.46 16.31 6.85
CA ILE A 248 2.35 17.29 7.93
C ILE A 248 3.60 18.19 7.99
N ILE A 249 4.79 17.60 7.90
CA ILE A 249 6.06 18.35 7.89
C ILE A 249 6.10 19.31 6.69
N ASN A 250 5.68 18.87 5.51
CA ASN A 250 5.65 19.70 4.30
C ASN A 250 4.67 20.86 4.45
N VAL A 251 3.48 20.63 4.99
CA VAL A 251 2.48 21.69 5.24
C VAL A 251 3.04 22.74 6.19
N ILE A 252 3.63 22.33 7.32
CA ILE A 252 4.26 23.26 8.27
C ILE A 252 5.41 24.02 7.59
N SER A 253 6.24 23.33 6.81
CA SER A 253 7.36 23.94 6.09
C SER A 253 6.88 25.00 5.10
N TYR A 254 5.81 24.73 4.34
CA TYR A 254 5.24 25.71 3.42
C TYR A 254 4.64 26.93 4.12
N ILE A 255 4.01 26.73 5.28
CA ILE A 255 3.51 27.84 6.10
C ILE A 255 4.67 28.72 6.57
N LEU A 256 5.76 28.11 7.08
CA LEU A 256 6.96 28.85 7.49
C LEU A 256 7.62 29.58 6.32
N ILE A 257 7.72 28.94 5.15
CA ILE A 257 8.24 29.57 3.93
C ILE A 257 7.37 30.77 3.53
N ALA A 258 6.04 30.67 3.65
CA ALA A 258 5.14 31.79 3.36
C ALA A 258 5.39 32.98 4.32
N PHE A 259 5.58 32.73 5.62
CA PHE A 259 5.95 33.77 6.57
C PHE A 259 7.29 34.43 6.22
N VAL A 260 8.30 33.62 5.90
CA VAL A 260 9.62 34.12 5.46
C VAL A 260 9.49 34.97 4.20
N ALA A 261 8.70 34.55 3.22
CA ALA A 261 8.48 35.30 1.99
C ALA A 261 7.85 36.68 2.25
N VAL A 262 6.84 36.76 3.14
CA VAL A 262 6.24 38.03 3.55
C VAL A 262 7.26 38.91 4.27
N SER A 263 8.02 38.35 5.21
CA SER A 263 9.09 39.08 5.90
C SER A 263 10.14 39.63 4.93
N LEU A 264 10.54 38.86 3.92
CA LEU A 264 11.50 39.30 2.91
C LEU A 264 10.98 40.48 2.09
N ILE A 265 9.69 40.50 1.73
CA ILE A 265 9.07 41.63 1.02
C ILE A 265 9.09 42.88 1.90
N VAL A 266 8.67 42.76 3.17
CA VAL A 266 8.66 43.88 4.12
C VAL A 266 10.09 44.41 4.33
N SER A 267 11.08 43.53 4.49
CA SER A 267 12.49 43.91 4.58
C SER A 267 12.99 44.62 3.32
N SER A 268 12.63 44.15 2.12
CA SER A 268 13.02 44.80 0.86
C SER A 268 12.45 46.22 0.73
N ILE A 269 11.21 46.44 1.17
CA ILE A 269 10.60 47.78 1.20
C ILE A 269 11.34 48.66 2.20
N MET A 270 11.65 48.15 3.39
CA MET A 270 12.39 48.89 4.42
C MET A 270 13.77 49.34 3.93
N ILE A 271 14.51 48.44 3.26
CA ILE A 271 15.80 48.77 2.62
C ILE A 271 15.62 49.88 1.58
N GLY A 272 14.56 49.81 0.76
CA GLY A 272 14.25 50.86 -0.21
C GLY A 272 13.96 52.23 0.42
N ILE A 273 13.28 52.26 1.57
CA ILE A 273 13.02 53.51 2.31
C ILE A 273 14.30 54.07 2.91
N ILE A 274 15.12 53.24 3.57
CA ILE A 274 16.38 53.68 4.19
C ILE A 274 17.34 54.23 3.13
N THR A 275 17.50 53.52 2.01
CA THR A 275 18.33 53.98 0.89
C THR A 275 17.79 55.26 0.24
N TYR A 276 16.47 55.44 0.18
CA TYR A 276 15.85 56.69 -0.26
C TYR A 276 16.19 57.87 0.67
N ILE A 277 16.08 57.69 1.99
CA ILE A 277 16.42 58.72 2.98
C ILE A 277 17.92 59.07 2.88
N SER A 278 18.79 58.06 2.81
CA SER A 278 20.24 58.26 2.68
C SER A 278 20.62 59.11 1.45
N VAL A 279 19.94 58.87 0.32
CA VAL A 279 20.11 59.69 -0.90
C VAL A 279 19.68 61.15 -0.68
N LEU A 280 18.58 61.37 0.05
CA LEU A 280 18.09 62.72 0.30
C LEU A 280 19.03 63.51 1.22
N GLU A 281 19.57 62.87 2.25
CA GLU A 281 20.55 63.49 3.15
C GLU A 281 21.84 63.88 2.42
N ARG A 282 22.28 63.04 1.46
CA ARG A 282 23.48 63.28 0.65
C ARG A 282 23.24 64.08 -0.64
N THR A 283 22.11 64.80 -0.76
CA THR A 283 21.75 65.52 -2.01
C THR A 283 22.80 66.57 -2.41
N LYS A 284 23.40 67.29 -1.45
CA LYS A 284 24.46 68.29 -1.73
C LYS A 284 25.72 67.64 -2.30
N GLU A 285 26.13 66.49 -1.76
CA GLU A 285 27.29 65.73 -2.25
C GLU A 285 27.08 65.28 -3.69
N ILE A 286 25.88 64.79 -4.02
CA ILE A 286 25.50 64.41 -5.39
C ILE A 286 25.56 65.63 -6.32
N GLY A 287 25.08 66.79 -5.87
CA GLY A 287 25.13 68.05 -6.62
C GLY A 287 26.56 68.48 -6.98
N ILE A 288 27.48 68.40 -6.01
CA ILE A 288 28.91 68.70 -6.20
C ILE A 288 29.53 67.73 -7.21
N LEU A 289 29.33 66.41 -7.03
CA LEU A 289 29.86 65.39 -7.94
C LEU A 289 29.37 65.59 -9.37
N ARG A 290 28.08 65.92 -9.55
CA ARG A 290 27.51 66.20 -10.86
C ARG A 290 28.01 67.52 -11.48
N ALA A 291 28.32 68.53 -10.67
CA ALA A 291 28.88 69.80 -11.14
C ALA A 291 30.33 69.65 -11.61
N ILE A 292 31.10 68.72 -11.03
CA ILE A 292 32.48 68.40 -11.43
C ILE A 292 32.52 67.44 -12.64
N GLY A 293 31.36 66.95 -13.10
CA GLY A 293 31.23 66.19 -14.35
C GLY A 293 30.81 64.73 -14.20
N ALA A 294 30.41 64.27 -13.01
CA ALA A 294 29.90 62.92 -12.83
C ALA A 294 28.60 62.70 -13.63
N SER A 295 28.57 61.64 -14.45
CA SER A 295 27.39 61.26 -15.20
C SER A 295 26.28 60.73 -14.27
N LYS A 296 25.03 60.76 -14.73
CA LYS A 296 23.90 60.15 -14.00
C LYS A 296 24.14 58.65 -13.71
N HIS A 297 24.86 57.96 -14.62
CA HIS A 297 25.20 56.57 -14.45
C HIS A 297 26.21 56.35 -13.34
N ASN A 298 27.25 57.19 -13.26
CA ASN A 298 28.28 57.11 -12.21
C ASN A 298 27.66 57.28 -10.83
N ILE A 299 26.74 58.25 -10.66
CA ILE A 299 26.01 58.44 -9.40
C ILE A 299 25.18 57.20 -9.05
N SER A 300 24.43 56.65 -10.02
CA SER A 300 23.62 55.45 -9.78
C SER A 300 24.48 54.21 -9.45
N GLN A 301 25.67 54.08 -10.04
CA GLN A 301 26.58 52.97 -9.78
C GLN A 301 27.12 52.99 -8.35
N VAL A 302 27.45 54.17 -7.82
CA VAL A 302 27.92 54.32 -6.43
C VAL A 302 26.87 53.80 -5.45
N PHE A 303 25.62 54.25 -5.60
CA PHE A 303 24.54 53.78 -4.73
C PHE A 303 24.22 52.29 -4.93
N ASN A 304 24.24 51.79 -6.17
CA ASN A 304 24.05 50.36 -6.42
C ASN A 304 25.19 49.50 -5.85
N ALA A 305 26.42 50.00 -5.84
CA ALA A 305 27.57 49.34 -5.22
C ALA A 305 27.44 49.33 -3.69
N GLU A 306 26.95 50.42 -3.09
CA GLU A 306 26.65 50.49 -1.65
C GLU A 306 25.62 49.42 -1.26
N THR A 307 24.49 49.32 -1.98
CA THR A 307 23.50 48.24 -1.72
C THR A 307 24.03 46.85 -2.00
N PHE A 308 24.87 46.66 -3.01
CA PHE A 308 25.49 45.37 -3.30
C PHE A 308 26.38 44.89 -2.15
N ILE A 309 27.25 45.77 -1.64
CA ILE A 309 28.15 45.46 -0.51
C ILE A 309 27.33 45.16 0.74
N ILE A 310 26.30 45.96 1.02
CA ILE A 310 25.39 45.71 2.16
C ILE A 310 24.69 44.35 2.01
N GLY A 311 24.23 44.01 0.79
CA GLY A 311 23.59 42.74 0.49
C GLY A 311 24.50 41.53 0.74
N ILE A 312 25.74 41.57 0.25
CA ILE A 312 26.71 40.50 0.50
C ILE A 312 27.05 40.40 1.99
N CYS A 313 27.38 41.52 2.64
CA CYS A 313 27.76 41.52 4.06
C CYS A 313 26.62 41.02 4.95
N SER A 314 25.39 41.48 4.71
CA SER A 314 24.21 41.01 5.47
C SER A 314 23.91 39.54 5.23
N GLY A 315 24.02 39.06 3.97
CA GLY A 315 23.90 37.65 3.64
C GLY A 315 24.92 36.80 4.40
N LEU A 316 26.20 37.17 4.36
CA LEU A 316 27.28 36.47 5.08
C LEU A 316 27.06 36.49 6.60
N MET A 317 26.65 37.63 7.16
CA MET A 317 26.32 37.74 8.59
C MET A 317 25.12 36.86 8.96
N GLY A 318 24.10 36.77 8.10
CA GLY A 318 22.95 35.90 8.29
C GLY A 318 23.32 34.41 8.31
N ILE A 319 24.21 33.99 7.41
CA ILE A 319 24.77 32.63 7.43
C ILE A 319 25.57 32.40 8.71
N GLY A 320 26.43 33.34 9.10
CA GLY A 320 27.20 33.26 10.35
C GLY A 320 26.31 33.11 11.58
N ALA A 321 25.26 33.93 11.67
CA ALA A 321 24.26 33.82 12.75
C ALA A 321 23.52 32.48 12.74
N THR A 322 23.16 31.99 11.55
CA THR A 322 22.50 30.68 11.40
C THR A 322 23.40 29.54 11.90
N LEU A 323 24.68 29.56 11.53
CA LEU A 323 25.66 28.57 12.00
C LEU A 323 25.85 28.63 13.52
N LEU A 324 25.81 29.82 14.12
CA LEU A 324 25.87 29.98 15.57
C LEU A 324 24.61 29.43 16.27
N ILE A 325 23.42 29.62 15.68
CA ILE A 325 22.15 29.11 16.21
C ILE A 325 22.05 27.58 16.08
N LEU A 326 22.69 26.97 15.07
CA LEU A 326 22.73 25.51 14.95
C LEU A 326 23.36 24.82 16.16
N ILE A 327 24.28 25.47 16.88
CA ILE A 327 24.93 24.89 18.07
C ILE A 327 23.92 24.61 19.19
N PRO A 328 23.21 25.60 19.76
CA PRO A 328 22.16 25.34 20.73
C PRO A 328 20.95 24.61 20.13
N GLY A 329 20.67 24.79 18.83
CA GLY A 329 19.60 24.08 18.13
C GLY A 329 19.82 22.57 18.13
N ASN A 330 21.00 22.10 17.73
CA ASN A 330 21.35 20.68 17.76
C ASN A 330 21.42 20.14 19.20
N ALA A 331 21.87 20.95 20.17
CA ALA A 331 21.84 20.53 21.58
C ALA A 331 20.41 20.24 22.06
N ILE A 332 19.43 21.04 21.66
CA ILE A 332 18.01 20.80 21.97
C ILE A 332 17.51 19.54 21.23
N ILE A 333 17.86 19.38 19.95
CA ILE A 333 17.47 18.20 19.16
C ILE A 333 17.99 16.92 19.81
N HIS A 334 19.27 16.86 20.21
CA HIS A 334 19.82 15.69 20.88
C HIS A 334 19.16 15.39 22.22
N SER A 335 18.77 16.42 22.98
CA SER A 335 18.05 16.26 24.25
C SER A 335 16.65 15.66 24.05
N VAL A 336 15.92 16.13 23.04
CA VAL A 336 14.56 15.67 22.73
C VAL A 336 14.57 14.30 22.06
N ALA A 337 15.45 14.09 21.07
CA ALA A 337 15.55 12.86 20.31
C ALA A 337 16.23 11.72 21.08
N LYS A 338 16.94 12.03 22.19
CA LYS A 338 17.76 11.08 22.97
C LYS A 338 18.76 10.29 22.11
N SER A 339 19.15 10.83 20.97
CA SER A 339 20.10 10.25 20.02
C SER A 339 20.95 11.35 19.37
N ASN A 340 22.18 10.99 19.00
CA ASN A 340 23.11 11.85 18.26
C ASN A 340 23.02 11.68 16.73
N ASP A 341 22.13 10.81 16.25
CA ASP A 341 22.04 10.46 14.83
C ASP A 341 21.33 11.53 13.99
N VAL A 342 20.52 12.39 14.63
CA VAL A 342 19.76 13.46 13.96
C VAL A 342 20.42 14.81 14.22
N ASN A 343 20.85 15.46 13.13
CA ASN A 343 21.50 16.77 13.17
C ASN A 343 20.85 17.73 12.18
N ALA A 344 20.54 18.94 12.62
CA ALA A 344 20.27 20.05 11.72
C ALA A 344 21.60 20.60 11.19
N PHE A 345 21.70 20.76 9.87
CA PHE A 345 22.84 21.37 9.23
C PHE A 345 22.38 22.27 8.09
N LEU A 346 23.21 23.25 7.73
CA LEU A 346 22.97 24.11 6.59
C LEU A 346 23.80 23.61 5.40
N PRO A 347 23.17 23.08 4.34
CA PRO A 347 23.89 22.68 3.14
C PRO A 347 24.61 23.88 2.49
N LEU A 348 25.82 23.65 2.01
CA LEU A 348 26.63 24.73 1.40
C LEU A 348 25.93 25.34 0.17
N SER A 349 25.25 24.52 -0.63
CA SER A 349 24.46 24.98 -1.78
C SER A 349 23.34 25.95 -1.35
N SER A 350 22.59 25.61 -0.32
CA SER A 350 21.54 26.47 0.25
C SER A 350 22.10 27.77 0.81
N ALA A 351 23.26 27.72 1.48
CA ALA A 351 23.92 28.92 2.00
C ALA A 351 24.28 29.92 0.89
N VAL A 352 24.86 29.45 -0.21
CA VAL A 352 25.20 30.29 -1.36
C VAL A 352 23.95 30.91 -1.99
N ILE A 353 22.88 30.11 -2.15
CA ILE A 353 21.60 30.58 -2.69
C ILE A 353 21.01 31.69 -1.81
N LEU A 354 21.06 31.54 -0.49
CA LEU A 354 20.54 32.54 0.45
C LEU A 354 21.33 33.86 0.40
N VAL A 355 22.65 33.82 0.27
CA VAL A 355 23.47 35.04 0.11
C VAL A 355 23.16 35.73 -1.22
N ALA A 356 23.02 34.96 -2.31
CA ALA A 356 22.63 35.50 -3.61
C ALA A 356 21.24 36.14 -3.56
N LEU A 357 20.27 35.48 -2.91
CA LEU A 357 18.90 35.97 -2.75
C LEU A 357 18.85 37.24 -1.89
N SER A 358 19.60 37.29 -0.79
CA SER A 358 19.74 38.48 0.05
C SER A 358 20.33 39.67 -0.73
N THR A 359 21.39 39.42 -1.50
CA THR A 359 22.01 40.45 -2.34
C THR A 359 21.05 40.96 -3.41
N LEU A 360 20.31 40.06 -4.06
CA LEU A 360 19.31 40.40 -5.08
C LEU A 360 18.19 41.27 -4.50
N LEU A 361 17.60 40.90 -3.36
CA LEU A 361 16.53 41.67 -2.71
C LEU A 361 17.01 43.06 -2.28
N THR A 362 18.23 43.14 -1.75
CA THR A 362 18.84 44.41 -1.34
C THR A 362 19.04 45.34 -2.54
N LEU A 363 19.51 44.80 -3.67
CA LEU A 363 19.63 45.53 -4.93
C LEU A 363 18.27 46.02 -5.45
N ILE A 364 17.25 45.14 -5.46
CA ILE A 364 15.90 45.50 -5.91
C ILE A 364 15.34 46.66 -5.08
N GLY A 365 15.50 46.60 -3.76
CA GLY A 365 15.09 47.67 -2.84
C GLY A 365 15.81 49.00 -3.12
N GLY A 366 17.14 48.96 -3.33
CA GLY A 366 17.96 50.16 -3.57
C GLY A 366 17.88 50.75 -4.99
N PHE A 367 17.39 49.98 -5.97
CA PHE A 367 17.44 50.38 -7.37
C PHE A 367 16.58 51.62 -7.68
N ILE A 368 15.37 51.68 -7.14
CA ILE A 368 14.44 52.80 -7.34
C ILE A 368 15.00 54.12 -6.79
N PRO A 369 15.46 54.20 -5.52
CA PRO A 369 16.06 55.42 -4.98
C PRO A 369 17.36 55.81 -5.68
N ALA A 370 18.24 54.86 -6.01
CA ALA A 370 19.47 55.14 -6.77
C ALA A 370 19.19 55.82 -8.12
N LYS A 371 18.16 55.36 -8.84
CA LYS A 371 17.72 55.97 -10.10
C LYS A 371 17.12 57.35 -9.90
N LYS A 372 16.39 57.60 -8.80
CA LYS A 372 15.87 58.93 -8.45
C LYS A 372 17.01 59.89 -8.08
N ALA A 373 18.01 59.45 -7.34
CA ALA A 373 19.21 60.20 -6.97
C ALA A 373 19.92 60.76 -8.21
N ALA A 374 20.18 59.86 -9.17
CA ALA A 374 20.87 60.18 -10.42
C ALA A 374 20.15 61.22 -11.30
N LYS A 375 18.83 61.42 -11.12
CA LYS A 375 18.04 62.37 -11.91
C LYS A 375 17.91 63.77 -11.27
N LYS A 376 18.37 63.97 -10.03
CA LYS A 376 18.29 65.27 -9.32
C LYS A 376 19.11 66.35 -10.01
N ASP A 377 18.53 67.51 -10.30
CA ASP A 377 19.20 68.64 -10.97
C ASP A 377 20.36 69.19 -10.10
N PRO A 378 21.60 69.31 -10.62
CA PRO A 378 22.74 69.82 -9.87
C PRO A 378 22.53 71.25 -9.36
N VAL A 379 21.84 72.11 -10.13
CA VAL A 379 21.61 73.51 -9.77
C VAL A 379 20.61 73.58 -8.62
N ALA A 380 19.55 72.77 -8.66
CA ALA A 380 18.58 72.69 -7.57
C ALA A 380 19.20 72.08 -6.30
N ALA A 381 20.07 71.08 -6.44
CA ALA A 381 20.75 70.41 -5.33
C ALA A 381 21.75 71.30 -4.59
N LEU A 382 22.37 72.28 -5.26
CA LEU A 382 23.31 73.23 -4.66
C LEU A 382 22.62 74.48 -4.09
N ARG A 383 21.39 74.77 -4.54
CA ARG A 383 20.62 75.96 -4.16
C ARG A 383 19.68 75.71 -2.96
N SER A 384 19.35 74.46 -2.66
CA SER A 384 18.62 74.11 -1.44
C SER A 384 19.51 74.34 -0.21
N GLU A 385 19.06 75.20 0.72
CA GLU A 385 19.70 75.44 2.03
C GLU A 385 19.95 74.16 2.81
#